data_AF-A0AAW1ULB5-F1
#
_entry.id   AF-A0AAW1ULB5-F1
#
_cell.length_a   1.000
_cell.length_b   1.000
_cell.length_c   1.000
_cell.angle_alpha   90.00
_cell.angle_beta   90.00
_cell.angle_gamma   90.00
#
_symmetry.space_group_name_H-M   'P 1'
#
loop_
_entity.id
_entity.type
_entity.pdbx_description
1 polymer ?
#
loop_
_entity_poly.entity_id
_entity_poly.type
_entity_poly.pdbx_seq_one_letter_code
_entity_poly.pdbx_strand_id
1 'polypeptide(L)'
;MSRATKRKHVLREISKDDFSPPKKNQQIVRILANRGNNLHQVEAPDNSTFLVSLPNKFRRNIWIKRGNFVIIDPIVEGVKVKGEIVKILSDEHIKYYKKDNAWPQAFTKEERKGNNEIEENLNWPHTWDNGSDDSNDSSNCSDDSYSRGREL
;
A
#
# COMPACT_ATOMS: atom_id res chain seq x y z
N MET A 1 16.46 7.19 -12.97
CA MET A 1 15.00 7.34 -12.78
C MET A 1 14.72 8.12 -11.50
N SER A 2 13.72 9.02 -11.51
CA SER A 2 13.41 9.83 -10.34
C SER A 2 12.73 9.01 -9.23
N ARG A 3 12.86 9.48 -7.98
CA ARG A 3 12.24 8.85 -6.79
C ARG A 3 10.71 8.74 -6.93
N ALA A 4 10.05 9.67 -7.62
CA ALA A 4 8.62 9.64 -7.87
C ALA A 4 8.22 8.48 -8.80
N THR A 5 8.96 8.26 -9.89
CA THR A 5 8.71 7.15 -10.82
C THR A 5 8.90 5.79 -10.15
N LYS A 6 9.91 5.66 -9.27
CA LYS A 6 10.14 4.43 -8.48
C LYS A 6 8.97 4.15 -7.54
N ARG A 7 8.40 5.18 -6.91
CA ARG A 7 7.22 5.02 -6.04
C ARG A 7 5.98 4.56 -6.82
N LYS A 8 5.70 5.18 -7.97
CA LYS A 8 4.60 4.78 -8.86
C LYS A 8 4.73 3.31 -9.30
N HIS A 9 5.95 2.87 -9.60
CA HIS A 9 6.20 1.48 -9.98
C HIS A 9 5.94 0.50 -8.83
N VAL A 10 6.41 0.82 -7.61
CA VAL A 10 6.21 -0.03 -6.43
C VAL A 10 4.73 -0.16 -6.09
N LEU A 11 3.99 0.96 -6.08
CA LEU A 11 2.54 0.94 -5.85
C LEU A 11 1.82 0.09 -6.91
N ARG A 12 2.19 0.25 -8.19
CA ARG A 12 1.65 -0.58 -9.27
C ARG A 12 1.96 -2.06 -9.06
N GLU A 13 3.14 -2.44 -8.55
CA GLU A 13 3.48 -3.85 -8.31
C GLU A 13 2.68 -4.46 -7.16
N ILE A 14 2.34 -3.66 -6.14
CA ILE A 14 1.49 -4.10 -5.02
C ILE A 14 0.03 -4.20 -5.47
N SER A 15 -0.43 -3.22 -6.26
CA SER A 15 -1.77 -3.16 -6.84
C SER A 15 -1.91 -4.00 -8.11
N LYS A 16 -0.85 -4.64 -8.59
CA LYS A 16 -0.99 -5.66 -9.63
C LYS A 16 -1.75 -6.80 -8.96
N ASP A 17 -2.95 -7.00 -9.44
CA ASP A 17 -3.88 -8.08 -9.09
C ASP A 17 -3.33 -9.44 -9.53
N ASP A 18 -2.09 -9.74 -9.13
CA ASP A 18 -1.48 -11.04 -9.26
C ASP A 18 -2.16 -11.94 -8.21
N PHE A 19 -3.32 -12.49 -8.57
CA PHE A 19 -4.03 -13.55 -7.84
C PHE A 19 -3.28 -14.89 -7.92
N SER A 20 -1.94 -14.86 -7.91
CA SER A 20 -1.15 -16.08 -7.91
C SER A 20 -1.29 -16.79 -6.56
N PRO A 21 -1.46 -18.13 -6.56
CA PRO A 21 -1.46 -18.92 -5.33
C PRO A 21 -0.13 -18.71 -4.56
N PRO A 22 -0.14 -18.78 -3.22
CA PRO A 22 1.09 -18.70 -2.44
C PRO A 22 2.05 -19.80 -2.90
N LYS A 23 3.33 -19.47 -3.08
CA LYS A 23 4.35 -20.47 -3.42
C LYS A 23 4.51 -21.44 -2.25
N LYS A 24 5.02 -22.65 -2.51
CA LYS A 24 5.13 -23.75 -1.53
C LYS A 24 5.83 -23.39 -0.20
N ASN A 25 6.73 -22.41 -0.23
CA ASN A 25 7.48 -22.00 0.97
C ASN A 25 6.86 -20.78 1.67
N GLN A 26 5.81 -20.20 1.10
CA GLN A 26 5.22 -18.97 1.61
C GLN A 26 4.06 -19.27 2.55
N GLN A 27 3.90 -18.41 3.55
CA GLN A 27 2.84 -18.56 4.56
C GLN A 27 2.02 -17.28 4.68
N ILE A 28 0.71 -17.44 4.86
CA ILE A 28 -0.20 -16.33 5.15
C ILE A 28 -0.19 -16.09 6.66
N VAL A 29 0.04 -14.84 7.06
CA VAL A 29 0.07 -14.42 8.47
C VAL A 29 -0.71 -13.13 8.67
N ARG A 30 -1.18 -12.91 9.90
CA ARG A 30 -1.89 -11.69 10.32
C ARG A 30 -0.95 -10.74 11.03
N ILE A 31 -1.10 -9.45 10.80
CA ILE A 31 -0.31 -8.42 11.49
C ILE A 31 -0.98 -8.03 12.80
N LEU A 32 -0.22 -8.14 13.88
CA LEU A 32 -0.64 -7.73 15.22
C LEU A 32 -0.21 -6.30 15.54
N ALA A 33 1.05 -5.98 15.35
CA ALA A 33 1.61 -4.69 15.73
C ALA A 33 2.86 -4.33 14.92
N ASN A 34 3.18 -3.04 14.86
CA ASN A 34 4.45 -2.55 14.33
C ASN A 34 5.44 -2.39 15.48
N ARG A 35 6.64 -2.98 15.37
CA ARG A 35 7.69 -2.93 16.40
C ARG A 35 8.79 -1.91 16.09
N GLY A 36 8.65 -1.14 15.02
CA GLY A 36 9.62 -0.15 14.58
C GLY A 36 10.74 -0.74 13.72
N ASN A 37 11.56 0.12 13.11
CA ASN A 37 12.67 -0.28 12.21
C ASN A 37 12.25 -1.26 11.09
N ASN A 38 11.07 -1.06 10.49
CA ASN A 38 10.49 -1.95 9.47
C ASN A 38 10.26 -3.40 9.93
N LEU A 39 10.17 -3.62 11.25
CA LEU A 39 9.80 -4.90 11.85
C LEU A 39 8.32 -4.90 12.22
N HIS A 40 7.64 -5.96 11.81
CA HIS A 40 6.23 -6.17 12.10
C HIS A 40 6.06 -7.45 12.93
N GLN A 41 5.30 -7.35 14.01
CA GLN A 41 4.88 -8.52 14.77
C GLN A 41 3.68 -9.13 14.06
N VAL A 42 3.84 -10.39 13.67
CA VAL A 42 2.83 -11.19 12.99
C VAL A 42 2.45 -12.39 13.81
N GLU A 43 1.30 -12.94 13.48
CA GLU A 43 0.74 -14.17 14.01
C GLU A 43 0.55 -15.17 12.89
N ALA A 44 1.13 -16.34 13.07
CA ALA A 44 0.94 -17.50 12.20
C ALA A 44 -0.43 -18.15 12.44
N PRO A 45 -0.92 -18.97 11.49
CA PRO A 45 -2.10 -19.81 11.68
C PRO A 45 -1.98 -20.75 12.90
N ASP A 46 -0.76 -21.04 13.36
CA ASP A 46 -0.49 -21.82 14.57
C ASP A 46 -0.64 -21.01 15.88
N ASN A 47 -1.11 -19.76 15.82
CA ASN A 47 -1.14 -18.77 16.92
C ASN A 47 0.23 -18.40 17.48
N SER A 48 1.32 -18.75 16.78
CA SER A 48 2.67 -18.35 17.16
C SER A 48 2.96 -16.93 16.67
N THR A 49 3.50 -16.09 17.55
CA THR A 49 3.87 -14.72 17.19
C THR A 49 5.37 -14.58 16.97
N PHE A 50 5.77 -13.90 15.90
CA PHE A 50 7.17 -13.62 15.59
C PHE A 50 7.32 -12.32 14.83
N LEU A 51 8.57 -11.91 14.62
CA LEU A 51 8.89 -10.70 13.88
C LEU A 51 9.23 -11.03 12.44
N VAL A 52 8.70 -10.21 11.54
CA VAL A 52 9.03 -10.23 10.12
C VAL A 52 9.55 -8.87 9.69
N SER A 53 10.47 -8.88 8.72
CA SER A 53 11.01 -7.67 8.12
C SER A 53 10.25 -7.33 6.84
N LEU A 54 10.07 -6.03 6.60
CA LEU A 54 9.58 -5.53 5.33
C LEU A 54 10.76 -5.40 4.32
N PRO A 55 10.62 -5.94 3.09
CA PRO A 55 11.63 -5.77 2.05
C PRO A 55 11.94 -4.32 1.76
N ASN A 56 13.21 -4.07 1.40
CA ASN A 56 13.69 -2.73 1.06
C ASN A 56 12.85 -2.03 -0.02
N LYS A 57 12.29 -2.78 -0.98
CA LYS A 57 11.47 -2.22 -2.06
C LYS A 57 10.17 -1.56 -1.57
N PHE A 58 9.66 -1.99 -0.43
CA PHE A 58 8.40 -1.54 0.15
C PHE A 58 8.58 -0.52 1.29
N ARG A 59 9.81 -0.38 1.81
CA ARG A 59 10.13 0.59 2.86
C ARG A 59 9.80 2.00 2.34
N ARG A 60 8.96 2.74 3.08
CA ARG A 60 8.48 4.12 2.78
C ARG A 60 7.38 4.23 1.70
N ASN A 61 6.95 3.11 1.13
CA ASN A 61 5.93 3.07 0.08
C ASN A 61 4.60 2.49 0.55
N ILE A 62 4.61 1.75 1.65
CA ILE A 62 3.45 1.03 2.15
C ILE A 62 3.23 1.39 3.62
N TRP A 63 1.99 1.66 3.96
CA TRP A 63 1.52 1.68 5.34
C TRP A 63 0.82 0.37 5.66
N ILE A 64 1.27 -0.32 6.71
CA ILE A 64 0.66 -1.56 7.15
C ILE A 64 -0.03 -1.36 8.49
N LYS A 65 -1.31 -1.72 8.58
CA LYS A 65 -2.13 -1.60 9.79
C LYS A 65 -2.28 -2.95 10.50
N ARG A 66 -2.69 -2.92 11.77
CA ARG A 66 -3.09 -4.12 12.52
C ARG A 66 -4.29 -4.76 11.83
N GLY A 67 -4.33 -6.10 11.80
CA GLY A 67 -5.39 -6.88 11.16
C GLY A 67 -5.21 -7.08 9.66
N ASN A 68 -4.20 -6.46 9.04
CA ASN A 68 -3.86 -6.76 7.64
C ASN A 68 -3.26 -8.16 7.53
N PHE A 69 -3.54 -8.82 6.41
CA PHE A 69 -2.97 -10.12 6.07
C PHE A 69 -1.82 -9.94 5.09
N VAL A 70 -0.76 -10.72 5.29
CA VAL A 70 0.42 -10.66 4.43
C VAL A 70 0.95 -12.06 4.15
N ILE A 71 1.57 -12.21 2.99
CA ILE A 71 2.33 -13.39 2.62
C ILE A 71 3.77 -13.15 3.05
N ILE A 72 4.33 -14.10 3.78
CA ILE A 72 5.74 -14.09 4.21
C ILE A 72 6.52 -15.23 3.56
N ASP A 73 7.81 -15.01 3.38
CA ASP A 73 8.80 -16.03 3.09
C ASP A 73 9.61 -16.28 4.38
N PRO A 74 9.55 -17.48 4.98
CA PRO A 74 10.25 -17.79 6.20
C PRO A 74 11.77 -17.87 5.97
N ILE A 75 12.53 -17.28 6.88
CA ILE A 75 14.00 -17.30 6.87
C ILE A 75 14.45 -18.18 8.02
N VAL A 76 15.03 -19.34 7.69
CA VAL A 76 15.48 -20.34 8.68
C VAL A 76 16.64 -19.81 9.55
N GLU A 77 17.47 -18.92 8.99
CA GLU A 77 18.68 -18.39 9.62
C GLU A 77 18.44 -17.21 10.59
N GLY A 78 17.18 -16.79 10.73
CA GLY A 78 16.83 -15.59 11.48
C GLY A 78 16.68 -15.80 12.99
N VAL A 79 17.58 -15.24 13.80
CA VAL A 79 17.50 -15.31 15.28
C VAL A 79 16.30 -14.52 15.82
N LYS A 80 16.16 -13.25 15.40
CA LYS A 80 15.10 -12.35 15.88
C LYS A 80 13.98 -12.15 14.86
N VAL A 81 14.31 -12.20 13.57
CA VAL A 81 13.37 -11.98 12.47
C VAL A 81 13.25 -13.29 11.71
N LYS A 82 12.07 -13.91 11.74
CA LYS A 82 11.86 -15.27 11.20
C LYS A 82 11.35 -15.31 9.76
N GLY A 83 11.18 -14.15 9.13
CA GLY A 83 10.70 -14.09 7.75
C GLY A 83 10.68 -12.69 7.17
N GLU A 84 10.46 -12.64 5.86
CA GLU A 84 10.34 -11.41 5.08
C GLU A 84 8.96 -11.33 4.42
N ILE A 85 8.34 -10.15 4.42
CA ILE A 85 7.02 -9.94 3.81
C ILE A 85 7.15 -9.87 2.29
N VAL A 86 6.54 -10.79 1.55
CA VAL A 86 6.59 -10.80 0.08
C VAL A 86 5.49 -9.94 -0.53
N LYS A 87 4.26 -10.09 -0.03
CA LYS A 87 3.07 -9.44 -0.58
C LYS A 87 2.06 -9.12 0.52
N ILE A 88 1.29 -8.06 0.32
CA ILE A 88 0.19 -7.67 1.21
C ILE A 88 -1.11 -8.10 0.56
N LEU A 89 -2.00 -8.68 1.36
CA LEU A 89 -3.28 -9.16 0.92
C LEU A 89 -4.36 -8.12 1.17
N SER A 90 -5.14 -7.87 0.14
CA SER A 90 -6.35 -7.04 0.17
C SER A 90 -7.57 -7.94 0.33
N ASP A 91 -8.73 -7.38 0.67
CA ASP A 91 -9.95 -8.16 0.87
C ASP A 91 -10.36 -8.99 -0.36
N GLU A 92 -10.08 -8.50 -1.56
CA GLU A 92 -10.28 -9.23 -2.81
C GLU A 92 -9.38 -10.46 -2.93
N HIS A 93 -8.10 -10.32 -2.57
CA HIS A 93 -7.16 -11.42 -2.50
C HIS A 93 -7.63 -12.48 -1.49
N ILE A 94 -8.13 -12.07 -0.32
CA ILE A 94 -8.65 -12.99 0.70
C ILE A 94 -9.82 -13.81 0.14
N LYS A 95 -10.77 -13.16 -0.56
CA LYS A 95 -11.89 -13.84 -1.21
C LYS A 95 -11.41 -14.85 -2.25
N TYR A 96 -10.38 -14.51 -3.03
CA TYR A 96 -9.79 -15.41 -4.01
C TYR A 96 -9.14 -16.63 -3.35
N TYR A 97 -8.31 -16.43 -2.33
CA TYR A 97 -7.65 -17.54 -1.61
C TYR A 97 -8.64 -18.42 -0.85
N LYS A 98 -9.75 -17.86 -0.35
CA LYS A 98 -10.85 -18.64 0.24
C LYS A 98 -11.52 -19.55 -0.80
N LYS A 99 -11.70 -19.08 -2.04
CA LYS A 99 -12.21 -19.89 -3.16
C LYS A 99 -11.22 -20.96 -3.61
N ASP A 100 -9.94 -20.63 -3.62
CA ASP A 100 -8.85 -21.52 -4.04
C ASP A 100 -8.43 -22.55 -2.97
N ASN A 101 -9.12 -22.59 -1.81
CA ASN A 101 -8.79 -23.42 -0.63
C ASN A 101 -7.37 -23.21 -0.06
N ALA A 102 -6.67 -22.15 -0.47
CA ALA A 102 -5.34 -21.80 0.03
C ALA A 102 -5.38 -20.95 1.32
N TRP A 103 -6.58 -20.59 1.81
CA TRP A 103 -6.76 -19.74 2.98
C TRP A 103 -6.71 -20.53 4.30
N PRO A 104 -5.90 -20.11 5.31
CA PRO A 104 -5.84 -20.80 6.59
C PRO A 104 -7.14 -20.62 7.38
N GLN A 105 -7.77 -21.73 7.78
CA GLN A 105 -9.03 -21.70 8.52
C GLN A 105 -8.94 -21.01 9.89
N ALA A 106 -7.73 -20.94 10.47
CA ALA A 106 -7.47 -20.23 11.72
C ALA A 106 -7.95 -18.76 11.64
N PHE A 107 -7.67 -18.09 10.52
CA PHE A 107 -8.01 -16.67 10.35
C PHE A 107 -9.49 -16.42 10.05
N THR A 108 -10.21 -17.37 9.44
CA THR A 108 -11.66 -17.26 9.19
C THR A 108 -12.47 -17.17 10.49
N LYS A 109 -11.99 -17.77 11.59
CA LYS A 109 -12.69 -17.74 12.89
C LYS A 109 -12.54 -16.41 13.61
N GLU A 110 -11.45 -15.68 13.35
CA GLU A 110 -11.10 -14.45 14.07
C GLU A 110 -11.68 -13.18 13.46
N GLU A 111 -12.08 -13.19 12.18
CA GLU A 111 -12.77 -12.07 11.50
C GLU A 111 -14.02 -11.61 12.27
N ARG A 112 -14.65 -12.50 13.06
CA ARG A 112 -15.85 -12.17 13.85
C ARG A 112 -15.61 -11.29 15.08
N LYS A 113 -14.36 -11.03 15.49
CA LYS A 113 -14.06 -10.33 16.76
C LYS A 113 -13.51 -8.90 16.60
N GLY A 114 -13.26 -8.41 15.38
CA GLY A 114 -12.42 -7.21 15.19
C GLY A 114 -12.93 -6.11 14.26
N ASN A 115 -14.15 -6.21 13.71
CA ASN A 115 -14.63 -5.22 12.74
C ASN A 115 -15.75 -4.36 13.34
N ASN A 116 -15.38 -3.32 14.07
CA ASN A 116 -16.15 -2.08 14.12
C ASN A 116 -15.16 -0.95 13.84
N GLU A 117 -15.63 0.05 13.09
CA GLU A 117 -14.91 1.25 12.62
C GLU A 117 -14.20 1.09 11.26
N ILE A 118 -15.05 1.01 10.25
CA ILE A 118 -14.85 1.73 8.99
C ILE A 118 -14.61 3.20 9.34
N GLU A 119 -13.38 3.68 9.22
CA GLU A 119 -13.15 5.08 8.88
C GLU A 119 -12.36 5.15 7.58
N GLU A 120 -13.11 5.56 6.57
CA GLU A 120 -12.70 5.97 5.24
C GLU A 120 -11.89 7.26 5.35
N ASN A 121 -10.67 7.19 5.89
CA ASN A 121 -9.77 8.35 5.85
C ASN A 121 -8.78 8.19 4.70
N LEU A 122 -9.27 8.50 3.50
CA LEU A 122 -8.49 8.81 2.29
C LEU A 122 -7.67 10.11 2.53
N ASN A 123 -6.77 10.13 3.51
CA ASN A 123 -5.78 11.18 3.62
C ASN A 123 -4.61 10.90 2.66
N TRP A 124 -4.94 10.86 1.37
CA TRP A 124 -3.98 11.17 0.32
C TRP A 124 -3.73 12.68 0.40
N PRO A 125 -2.48 13.17 0.37
CA PRO A 125 -2.25 14.59 0.15
C PRO A 125 -2.73 14.91 -1.26
N HIS A 126 -3.98 15.37 -1.38
CA HIS A 126 -4.52 15.91 -2.62
C HIS A 126 -3.89 17.28 -2.82
N THR A 127 -2.68 17.27 -3.38
CA THR A 127 -1.94 18.46 -3.73
C THR A 127 -1.89 18.55 -5.27
N TRP A 128 -2.86 19.31 -5.81
CA TRP A 128 -2.89 20.11 -7.07
C TRP A 128 -2.71 19.32 -8.38
N ASP A 129 -3.63 19.39 -9.35
CA ASP A 129 -4.01 20.59 -10.10
C ASP A 129 -5.44 20.48 -10.65
N ASN A 130 -6.25 21.50 -10.37
CA ASN A 130 -7.56 21.72 -10.95
C ASN A 130 -7.34 22.59 -12.20
N GLY A 131 -7.17 21.93 -13.35
CA GLY A 131 -6.95 22.57 -14.65
C GLY A 131 -7.98 22.07 -15.66
N SER A 132 -9.27 22.33 -15.41
CA SER A 132 -10.29 22.35 -16.45
C SER A 132 -10.34 23.75 -17.04
N ASP A 133 -10.02 23.92 -18.32
CA ASP A 133 -11.04 24.04 -19.37
C ASP A 133 -10.37 24.33 -20.72
N ASP A 134 -10.92 23.69 -21.75
CA ASP A 134 -10.60 23.84 -23.16
C ASP A 134 -10.85 25.27 -23.64
N SER A 135 -10.04 25.76 -24.59
CA SER A 135 -10.53 26.13 -25.93
C SER A 135 -9.52 26.97 -26.70
N ASN A 136 -9.25 26.46 -27.89
CA ASN A 136 -8.71 27.10 -29.09
C ASN A 136 -9.48 28.41 -29.38
N ASP A 137 -8.81 29.52 -29.74
CA ASP A 137 -9.02 30.23 -31.02
C ASP A 137 -8.23 31.55 -31.07
N SER A 138 -7.70 31.77 -32.26
CA SER A 138 -6.93 32.88 -32.79
C SER A 138 -7.71 34.19 -32.82
N SER A 139 -7.05 35.33 -32.57
CA SER A 139 -7.20 36.54 -33.41
C SER A 139 -6.33 37.70 -32.94
N ASN A 140 -5.91 38.47 -33.94
CA ASN A 140 -4.96 39.56 -33.95
C ASN A 140 -5.72 40.90 -33.97
N CYS A 141 -5.38 41.87 -33.11
CA CYS A 141 -5.56 43.33 -33.33
C CYS A 141 -5.01 44.09 -32.09
N SER A 142 -3.93 44.86 -32.24
CA SER A 142 -3.88 46.30 -32.55
C SER A 142 -3.96 47.20 -31.30
N ASP A 143 -2.84 47.89 -31.08
CA ASP A 143 -2.74 49.35 -30.82
C ASP A 143 -3.79 49.99 -29.90
N ASP A 144 -3.36 50.46 -28.71
CA ASP A 144 -3.64 51.84 -28.32
C ASP A 144 -2.74 52.34 -27.18
N SER A 145 -2.17 53.50 -27.45
CA SER A 145 -1.42 54.41 -26.60
C SER A 145 -2.16 54.89 -25.33
N TYR A 146 -1.46 55.00 -24.20
CA TYR A 146 -1.78 56.02 -23.19
C TYR A 146 -0.53 56.70 -22.64
N SER A 147 -0.40 57.96 -23.05
CA SER A 147 0.40 58.98 -22.38
C SER A 147 -0.30 59.47 -21.10
N ARG A 148 0.53 60.02 -20.19
CA ARG A 148 0.26 61.01 -19.12
C ARG A 148 0.03 60.51 -17.69
N GLY A 149 0.78 61.14 -16.78
CA GLY A 149 0.43 61.30 -15.36
C GLY A 149 1.66 61.24 -14.45
N ARG A 150 2.59 62.21 -14.53
CA ARG A 150 2.66 63.44 -13.71
C ARG A 150 3.40 63.23 -12.38
N GLU A 151 4.38 64.10 -12.18
CA GLU A 151 5.30 64.28 -11.04
C GLU A 151 4.64 64.27 -9.66
N LEU A 152 5.40 63.86 -8.65
CA LEU A 152 5.96 64.75 -7.62
C LEU A 152 7.37 64.26 -7.23
#